data_AF-A0A3A8PF81-F1
#
_entry.id   AF-A0A3A8PF81-F1
#
_cell.length_a   1.000
_cell.length_b   1.000
_cell.length_c   1.000
_cell.angle_alpha   90.00
_cell.angle_beta   90.00
_cell.angle_gamma   90.00
#
_symmetry.space_group_name_H-M   'P 1'
#
loop_
_entity.id
_entity.type
_entity.pdbx_description
1 polymer ?
#
loop_
_entity_poly.entity_id
_entity_poly.type
_entity_poly.pdbx_seq_one_letter_code
_entity_poly.pdbx_strand_id
1 'polypeptide(L)'
;MQPVSREVEARTAALASASVQALYADPFWEARYGAQRARRFGDEDAVFHLRYLVQALDSQRPALLEEYARWLRTLLFTRGMCTLHLDQHFEGLAHALQAEGFGPDTLPHIYVQSAREALRHVGGPAQRLEAATPALVQDVVRRVGGELTPENRLRLEQETRLHLSYLADALALDRADLWEAHLHWYVGFWPRRGLEPLTFPHLLGALKAALGPEHAEARTLLARAPVSWEELHS
;
A
#
# COMPACT_ATOMS: atom_id res chain seq x y z
N MET A 1 33.77 5.96 17.15
CA MET A 1 32.44 6.14 16.55
C MET A 1 31.53 5.05 17.06
N GLN A 2 30.32 5.38 17.52
CA GLN A 2 29.30 4.36 17.77
C GLN A 2 28.82 3.82 16.41
N PRO A 3 28.43 2.53 16.32
CA PRO A 3 27.87 2.01 15.08
C PRO A 3 26.51 2.67 14.82
N VAL A 4 26.23 2.97 13.54
CA VAL A 4 24.98 3.64 13.12
C VAL A 4 23.71 2.89 13.56
N SER A 5 23.79 1.56 13.68
CA SER A 5 22.72 0.72 14.22
C SER A 5 22.32 1.10 15.64
N ARG A 6 23.28 1.40 16.53
CA ARG A 6 23.00 1.87 17.90
C ARG A 6 22.39 3.27 17.92
N GLU A 7 22.80 4.12 16.98
CA GLU A 7 22.21 5.46 16.84
C GLU A 7 20.75 5.41 16.39
N VAL A 8 20.41 4.48 15.50
CA VAL A 8 19.02 4.20 15.09
C VAL A 8 18.25 3.55 16.24
N GLU A 9 18.83 2.55 16.90
CA GLU A 9 18.21 1.83 18.01
C GLU A 9 17.84 2.77 19.17
N ALA A 10 18.74 3.69 19.54
CA ALA A 10 18.51 4.69 20.59
C ALA A 10 17.34 5.64 20.26
N ARG A 11 17.01 5.83 18.98
CA ARG A 11 15.93 6.69 18.50
C ARG A 11 14.65 5.92 18.11
N THR A 12 14.59 4.61 18.37
CA THR A 12 13.50 3.73 17.91
C THR A 12 12.12 4.28 18.25
N ALA A 13 11.88 4.73 19.48
CA ALA A 13 10.57 5.22 19.89
C ALA A 13 10.14 6.48 19.12
N ALA A 14 11.07 7.43 18.91
CA ALA A 14 10.80 8.66 18.16
C ALA A 14 10.57 8.36 16.68
N LEU A 15 11.44 7.55 16.07
CA LEU A 15 11.33 7.14 14.67
C LEU A 15 10.04 6.35 14.40
N ALA A 16 9.68 5.41 15.28
CA ALA A 16 8.48 4.60 15.13
C ALA A 16 7.21 5.45 15.22
N SER A 17 7.14 6.36 16.19
CA SER A 17 6.00 7.26 16.32
C SER A 17 5.88 8.17 15.10
N ALA A 18 6.98 8.78 14.66
CA ALA A 18 7.00 9.70 13.54
C ALA A 18 6.66 9.04 12.20
N SER A 19 7.03 7.77 12.01
CA SER A 19 6.83 7.07 10.74
C SER A 19 5.37 6.76 10.40
N VAL A 20 4.49 6.68 11.40
CA VAL A 20 3.08 6.29 11.20
C VAL A 20 2.08 7.42 11.38
N GLN A 21 2.47 8.59 11.92
CA GLN A 21 1.50 9.66 12.21
C GLN A 21 0.69 10.10 10.98
N ALA A 22 1.34 10.28 9.84
CA ALA A 22 0.68 10.70 8.62
C ALA A 22 -0.30 9.64 8.08
N LEU A 23 -0.02 8.36 8.31
CA LEU A 23 -0.89 7.26 7.87
C LEU A 23 -2.25 7.34 8.55
N TYR A 24 -2.29 7.67 9.84
CA TYR A 24 -3.54 7.76 10.61
C TYR A 24 -4.48 8.89 10.18
N ALA A 25 -4.06 9.79 9.28
CA ALA A 25 -4.96 10.74 8.64
C ALA A 25 -5.89 10.08 7.60
N ASP A 26 -5.51 8.91 7.07
CA ASP A 26 -6.36 8.16 6.15
C ASP A 26 -7.50 7.46 6.92
N PRO A 27 -8.79 7.74 6.60
CA PRO A 27 -9.94 7.11 7.26
C PRO A 27 -10.00 5.59 7.08
N PHE A 28 -9.22 5.02 6.14
CA PHE A 28 -9.12 3.58 5.90
C PHE A 28 -8.73 2.82 7.16
N TRP A 29 -7.72 3.28 7.91
CA TRP A 29 -7.18 2.54 9.04
C TRP A 29 -8.21 2.36 10.16
N GLU A 30 -8.88 3.44 10.53
CA GLU A 30 -9.93 3.40 11.53
C GLU A 30 -11.14 2.60 11.05
N ALA A 31 -11.57 2.79 9.80
CA ALA A 31 -12.71 2.05 9.27
C ALA A 31 -12.44 0.55 9.18
N ARG A 32 -11.20 0.15 8.84
CA ARG A 32 -10.83 -1.25 8.60
C ARG A 32 -10.58 -2.02 9.90
N TYR A 33 -9.90 -1.38 10.86
CA TYR A 33 -9.41 -2.08 12.06
C TYR A 33 -10.02 -1.56 13.37
N GLY A 34 -10.70 -0.41 13.34
CA GLY A 34 -11.16 0.32 14.52
C GLY A 34 -10.05 1.18 15.13
N ALA A 35 -10.39 2.36 15.63
CA ALA A 35 -9.43 3.40 16.06
C ALA A 35 -8.35 2.88 17.03
N GLN A 36 -8.75 2.13 18.06
CA GLN A 36 -7.82 1.63 19.09
C GLN A 36 -6.85 0.59 18.53
N ARG A 37 -7.36 -0.37 17.74
CA ARG A 37 -6.53 -1.46 17.19
C ARG A 37 -5.64 -0.95 16.07
N ALA A 38 -6.14 -0.06 15.21
CA ALA A 38 -5.37 0.57 14.14
C ALA A 38 -4.12 1.24 14.71
N ARG A 39 -4.29 2.05 15.77
CA ARG A 39 -3.15 2.72 16.42
C ARG A 39 -2.22 1.73 17.12
N ARG A 40 -2.77 0.84 17.95
CA ARG A 40 -1.93 -0.11 18.70
C ARG A 40 -1.06 -0.97 17.77
N PHE A 41 -1.67 -1.62 16.77
CA PHE A 41 -0.93 -2.52 15.89
C PHE A 41 -0.07 -1.76 14.88
N GLY A 42 -0.50 -0.58 14.42
CA GLY A 42 0.33 0.28 13.58
C GLY A 42 1.60 0.75 14.30
N ASP A 43 1.49 1.13 15.58
CA ASP A 43 2.64 1.53 16.41
C ASP A 43 3.56 0.33 16.71
N GLU A 44 2.99 -0.86 16.97
CA GLU A 44 3.75 -2.11 17.14
C GLU A 44 4.53 -2.48 15.85
N ASP A 45 3.88 -2.42 14.68
CA ASP A 45 4.50 -2.71 13.38
C ASP A 45 5.64 -1.74 13.06
N ALA A 46 5.48 -0.44 13.37
CA ALA A 46 6.53 0.57 13.19
C ALA A 46 7.81 0.23 13.99
N VAL A 47 7.66 -0.26 15.22
CA VAL A 47 8.78 -0.73 16.04
C VAL A 47 9.41 -1.98 15.43
N PHE A 48 8.63 -2.90 14.87
CA PHE A 48 9.18 -4.08 14.20
C PHE A 48 9.99 -3.72 12.94
N HIS A 49 9.53 -2.77 12.12
CA HIS A 49 10.29 -2.30 10.97
C HIS A 49 11.68 -1.78 11.38
N LEU A 50 11.75 -0.98 12.45
CA LEU A 50 13.00 -0.47 13.00
C LEU A 50 13.89 -1.58 13.57
N ARG A 51 13.33 -2.58 14.24
CA ARG A 51 14.10 -3.73 14.74
C ARG A 51 14.78 -4.50 13.61
N TYR A 52 14.06 -4.75 12.51
CA TYR A 52 14.66 -5.39 11.34
C TYR A 52 15.70 -4.50 10.66
N LEU A 53 15.49 -3.18 10.63
CA LEU A 53 16.49 -2.23 10.14
C LEU A 53 17.77 -2.27 10.99
N VAL A 54 17.66 -2.25 12.32
CA VAL A 54 18.81 -2.35 13.24
C VAL A 54 19.55 -3.68 13.03
N GLN A 55 18.84 -4.80 12.93
CA GLN A 55 19.46 -6.11 12.67
C GLN A 55 20.18 -6.17 11.32
N ALA A 56 19.57 -5.59 10.27
CA ALA A 56 20.20 -5.47 8.96
C ALA A 56 21.48 -4.64 9.05
N LEU A 57 21.46 -3.50 9.74
CA LEU A 57 22.62 -2.62 9.92
C LEU A 57 23.74 -3.29 10.73
N ASP A 58 23.40 -3.96 11.84
CA ASP A 58 24.37 -4.67 12.69
C ASP A 58 25.08 -5.80 11.94
N SER A 59 24.34 -6.51 11.09
CA SER A 59 24.88 -7.60 10.27
C SER A 59 25.46 -7.15 8.93
N GLN A 60 25.35 -5.86 8.59
CA GLN A 60 25.71 -5.29 7.28
C GLN A 60 25.04 -6.01 6.10
N ARG A 61 23.80 -6.46 6.29
CA ARG A 61 23.04 -7.23 5.30
C ARG A 61 21.68 -6.59 5.02
N PRO A 62 21.55 -5.76 3.96
CA PRO A 62 20.26 -5.17 3.59
C PRO A 62 19.20 -6.24 3.28
N ALA A 63 19.65 -7.40 2.77
CA ALA A 63 18.80 -8.55 2.47
C ALA A 63 17.89 -8.99 3.65
N LEU A 64 18.29 -8.78 4.90
CA LEU A 64 17.43 -9.12 6.05
C LEU A 64 16.15 -8.26 6.08
N LEU A 65 16.25 -6.97 5.76
CA LEU A 65 15.10 -6.08 5.71
C LEU A 65 14.26 -6.32 4.43
N GLU A 66 14.91 -6.66 3.32
CA GLU A 66 14.22 -7.05 2.08
C GLU A 66 13.40 -8.33 2.24
N GLU A 67 13.98 -9.37 2.86
CA GLU A 67 13.31 -10.64 3.15
C GLU A 67 12.13 -10.43 4.10
N TYR A 68 12.33 -9.59 5.13
CA TYR A 68 11.25 -9.15 6.01
C TYR A 68 10.12 -8.47 5.25
N ALA A 69 10.42 -7.51 4.36
CA ALA A 69 9.42 -6.80 3.57
C ALA A 69 8.61 -7.77 2.68
N ARG A 70 9.28 -8.70 1.98
CA ARG A 70 8.62 -9.72 1.14
C ARG A 70 7.71 -10.65 1.94
N TRP A 71 8.20 -11.13 3.09
CA TRP A 71 7.41 -11.97 3.99
C TRP A 71 6.20 -11.21 4.53
N LEU A 72 6.42 -9.97 4.98
CA LEU A 72 5.39 -9.13 5.58
C LEU A 72 4.29 -8.79 4.58
N ARG A 73 4.62 -8.52 3.30
CA ARG A 73 3.64 -8.35 2.23
C ARG A 73 2.64 -9.51 2.16
N THR A 74 3.15 -10.75 2.11
CA THR A 74 2.29 -11.96 2.08
C THR A 74 1.42 -12.05 3.31
N LEU A 75 1.97 -11.75 4.49
CA LEU A 75 1.24 -11.80 5.75
C LEU A 75 0.13 -10.73 5.82
N LEU A 76 0.45 -9.48 5.51
CA LEU A 76 -0.47 -8.36 5.62
C LEU A 76 -1.58 -8.39 4.57
N PHE A 77 -1.32 -8.99 3.39
CA PHE A 77 -2.38 -9.23 2.41
C PHE A 77 -3.51 -10.10 2.95
N THR A 78 -3.17 -11.15 3.70
CA THR A 78 -4.19 -11.97 4.38
C THR A 78 -4.97 -11.22 5.48
N ARG A 79 -4.50 -10.04 5.89
CA ARG A 79 -5.13 -9.18 6.90
C ARG A 79 -5.86 -7.98 6.31
N GLY A 80 -5.88 -7.85 4.98
CA GLY A 80 -6.57 -6.75 4.30
C GLY A 80 -5.74 -5.48 4.20
N MET A 81 -4.43 -5.60 3.98
CA MET A 81 -3.56 -4.53 3.48
C MET A 81 -2.94 -4.96 2.16
N CYS A 82 -2.57 -4.04 1.28
CA CYS A 82 -1.83 -4.38 0.07
C CYS A 82 -0.37 -3.90 0.16
N THR A 83 0.42 -4.23 -0.86
CA THR A 83 1.80 -3.79 -1.02
C THR A 83 1.95 -2.28 -0.93
N LEU A 84 1.04 -1.51 -1.51
CA LEU A 84 1.08 -0.04 -1.43
C LEU A 84 1.00 0.45 0.02
N HIS A 85 0.16 -0.17 0.85
CA HIS A 85 0.11 0.18 2.28
C HIS A 85 1.45 -0.08 2.95
N LEU A 86 2.06 -1.24 2.71
CA LEU A 86 3.37 -1.55 3.29
C LEU A 86 4.48 -0.61 2.79
N ASP A 87 4.45 -0.23 1.51
CA ASP A 87 5.36 0.77 0.97
C ASP A 87 5.20 2.14 1.66
N GLN A 88 3.97 2.57 1.94
CA GLN A 88 3.68 3.81 2.69
C GLN A 88 4.24 3.77 4.12
N HIS A 89 4.22 2.61 4.79
CA HIS A 89 4.88 2.45 6.09
C HIS A 89 6.41 2.64 5.99
N PHE A 90 7.05 2.06 4.98
CA PHE A 90 8.49 2.26 4.75
C PHE A 90 8.83 3.67 4.28
N GLU A 91 7.96 4.32 3.51
CA GLU A 91 8.09 5.73 3.13
C GLU A 91 8.02 6.63 4.36
N GLY A 92 7.06 6.41 5.25
CA GLY A 92 6.97 7.11 6.53
C GLY A 92 8.23 6.93 7.38
N LEU A 93 8.78 5.71 7.42
CA LEU A 93 10.06 5.44 8.10
C LEU A 93 11.23 6.17 7.44
N ALA A 94 11.30 6.21 6.11
CA ALA A 94 12.32 6.95 5.38
C ALA A 94 12.28 8.46 5.68
N HIS A 95 11.08 9.04 5.75
CA HIS A 95 10.88 10.44 6.15
C HIS A 95 11.29 10.69 7.60
N ALA A 96 10.92 9.81 8.53
CA ALA A 96 11.31 9.92 9.93
C ALA A 96 12.84 9.85 10.10
N LEU A 97 13.49 8.92 9.39
CA LEU A 97 14.95 8.80 9.35
C LEU A 97 15.61 10.09 8.84
N GLN A 98 15.11 10.65 7.73
CA GLN A 98 15.65 11.89 7.16
C GLN A 98 15.51 13.07 8.13
N ALA A 99 14.39 13.18 8.84
CA ALA A 99 14.18 14.22 9.85
C ALA A 99 15.17 14.13 11.03
N GLU A 100 15.63 12.91 11.35
CA GLU A 100 16.63 12.64 12.39
C GLU A 100 18.09 12.68 11.88
N GLY A 101 18.31 13.14 10.64
CA GLY A 101 19.64 13.30 10.04
C GLY A 101 20.16 12.08 9.27
N PHE A 102 19.37 11.00 9.15
CA PHE A 102 19.68 9.85 8.30
C PHE A 102 19.13 10.06 6.88
N GLY A 103 19.77 10.98 6.14
CA GLY A 103 19.38 11.34 4.78
C GLY A 103 19.66 10.26 3.72
N PRO A 104 19.36 10.55 2.44
CA PRO A 104 19.42 9.58 1.33
C PRO A 104 20.73 8.80 1.17
N ASP A 105 21.86 9.43 1.48
CA ASP A 105 23.20 8.82 1.33
C ASP A 105 23.63 8.01 2.57
N THR A 106 22.76 7.86 3.57
CA THR A 106 23.07 7.13 4.81
C THR A 106 22.61 5.68 4.74
N LEU A 107 23.36 4.78 5.38
CA LEU A 107 23.03 3.34 5.39
C LEU A 107 21.60 3.03 5.86
N PRO A 108 21.05 3.65 6.93
CA PRO A 108 19.66 3.40 7.34
C PRO A 108 18.65 3.71 6.22
N HIS A 109 18.82 4.84 5.53
CA HIS A 109 17.93 5.25 4.45
C HIS A 109 18.06 4.33 3.23
N ILE A 110 19.30 3.99 2.84
CA ILE A 110 19.58 3.05 1.74
C ILE A 110 18.94 1.68 2.01
N TYR A 111 18.99 1.19 3.25
CA TYR A 111 18.43 -0.11 3.60
C TYR A 111 16.90 -0.10 3.54
N VAL A 112 16.26 0.98 4.02
CA VAL A 112 14.80 1.15 3.88
C VAL A 112 14.42 1.23 2.39
N GLN A 113 15.19 1.95 1.58
CA GLN A 113 14.93 2.03 0.14
C GLN A 113 15.06 0.67 -0.56
N SER A 114 16.08 -0.13 -0.21
CA SER A 114 16.23 -1.50 -0.72
C SER A 114 15.04 -2.40 -0.31
N ALA A 115 14.50 -2.23 0.90
CA ALA A 115 13.29 -2.94 1.34
C ALA A 115 12.04 -2.54 0.54
N ARG A 116 11.88 -1.25 0.22
CA ARG A 116 10.80 -0.76 -0.67
C ARG A 116 10.93 -1.34 -2.07
N GLU A 117 12.14 -1.37 -2.62
CA GLU A 117 12.40 -1.99 -3.92
C GLU A 117 12.11 -3.49 -3.94
N ALA A 118 12.39 -4.19 -2.82
CA ALA A 118 12.10 -5.60 -2.65
C ALA A 118 10.60 -5.93 -2.60
N LEU A 119 9.73 -4.94 -2.38
CA LEU A 119 8.27 -5.12 -2.44
C LEU A 119 7.74 -5.31 -3.86
N ARG A 120 8.50 -4.93 -4.90
CA ARG A 120 8.08 -5.09 -6.29
C ARG A 120 7.84 -6.56 -6.64
N HIS A 121 6.86 -6.81 -7.49
CA HIS A 121 6.60 -8.14 -8.01
C HIS A 121 7.66 -8.49 -9.07
N VAL A 122 8.30 -9.65 -8.90
CA VAL A 122 9.46 -10.06 -9.73
C VAL A 122 9.08 -10.85 -10.98
N GLY A 123 7.80 -11.17 -11.18
CA GLY A 123 7.36 -11.96 -12.33
C GLY A 123 5.84 -12.05 -12.48
N GLY A 124 5.43 -12.64 -13.61
CA GLY A 124 4.05 -13.02 -13.87
C GLY A 124 3.09 -11.85 -14.08
N PRO A 125 1.77 -12.10 -13.98
CA PRO A 125 0.73 -11.10 -14.21
C PRO A 125 0.79 -9.92 -13.24
N ALA A 126 1.17 -10.16 -11.98
CA ALA A 126 1.30 -9.12 -10.96
C ALA A 126 2.37 -8.08 -11.33
N GLN A 127 3.56 -8.51 -11.77
CA GLN A 127 4.62 -7.62 -12.24
C GLN A 127 4.18 -6.79 -13.45
N ARG A 128 3.51 -7.42 -14.43
CA ARG A 128 3.02 -6.70 -15.62
C ARG A 128 2.01 -5.62 -15.23
N LEU A 129 1.09 -5.93 -14.31
CA LEU A 129 0.10 -4.98 -13.80
C LEU A 129 0.75 -3.83 -13.03
N GLU A 130 1.71 -4.14 -12.15
CA GLU A 130 2.47 -3.14 -11.39
C GLU A 130 3.21 -2.18 -12.33
N ALA A 131 3.90 -2.70 -13.33
CA ALA A 131 4.62 -1.89 -14.32
C ALA A 131 3.68 -0.97 -15.14
N ALA A 132 2.46 -1.42 -15.43
CA ALA A 132 1.45 -0.64 -16.16
C ALA A 132 0.69 0.36 -15.29
N THR A 133 0.83 0.29 -13.95
CA THR A 133 0.03 1.08 -13.00
C THR A 133 0.04 2.59 -13.30
N PRO A 134 1.18 3.26 -13.59
CA PRO A 134 1.16 4.70 -13.89
C PRO A 134 0.26 5.05 -15.08
N ALA A 135 0.32 4.27 -16.17
CA ALA A 135 -0.49 4.50 -17.36
C ALA A 135 -1.98 4.20 -17.11
N LEU A 136 -2.27 3.11 -16.38
CA LEU A 136 -3.63 2.74 -16.00
C LEU A 136 -4.27 3.82 -15.12
N VAL A 137 -3.54 4.36 -14.14
CA VAL A 137 -4.02 5.45 -13.27
C VAL A 137 -4.37 6.68 -14.10
N GLN A 138 -3.51 7.09 -15.03
CA GLN A 138 -3.77 8.22 -15.92
C GLN A 138 -5.01 7.99 -16.80
N ASP A 139 -5.20 6.78 -17.32
CA ASP A 139 -6.38 6.45 -18.12
C ASP A 139 -7.68 6.49 -17.30
N VAL A 140 -7.68 5.90 -16.10
CA VAL A 140 -8.83 5.93 -15.19
C VAL A 140 -9.21 7.36 -14.83
N VAL A 141 -8.25 8.18 -14.41
CA VAL A 141 -8.50 9.59 -14.05
C VAL A 141 -9.02 10.39 -15.24
N ARG A 142 -8.49 10.16 -16.44
CA ARG A 142 -9.01 10.81 -17.65
C ARG A 142 -10.47 10.42 -17.95
N ARG A 143 -10.86 9.17 -17.68
CA ARG A 143 -12.22 8.67 -17.94
C ARG A 143 -13.27 9.21 -16.97
N VAL A 144 -12.95 9.27 -15.67
CA VAL A 144 -13.96 9.57 -14.63
C VAL A 144 -13.65 10.81 -13.79
N GLY A 145 -12.50 11.46 -13.99
CA GLY A 145 -12.07 12.64 -13.24
C GLY A 145 -12.43 13.99 -13.86
N GLY A 146 -13.15 14.02 -14.99
CA GLY A 146 -13.43 15.25 -15.75
C GLY A 146 -14.06 16.38 -14.92
N GLU A 147 -15.04 16.04 -14.08
CA GLU A 147 -15.78 17.00 -13.25
C GLU A 147 -15.21 17.17 -11.84
N LEU A 148 -14.17 16.40 -11.48
CA LEU A 148 -13.58 16.46 -10.14
C LEU A 148 -12.69 17.70 -9.98
N THR A 149 -12.70 18.26 -8.76
CA THR A 149 -11.73 19.27 -8.34
C THR A 149 -10.30 18.70 -8.39
N PRO A 150 -9.25 19.54 -8.47
CA PRO A 150 -7.87 19.06 -8.45
C PRO A 150 -7.54 18.17 -7.25
N GLU A 151 -8.07 18.49 -6.07
CA GLU A 151 -7.91 17.68 -4.86
C GLU A 151 -8.58 16.30 -4.99
N ASN A 152 -9.82 16.26 -5.49
CA ASN A 152 -10.52 14.99 -5.69
C ASN A 152 -9.89 14.15 -6.80
N ARG A 153 -9.23 14.77 -7.80
CA ARG A 153 -8.43 14.04 -8.79
C ARG A 153 -7.22 13.37 -8.16
N LEU A 154 -6.51 14.05 -7.26
CA LEU A 154 -5.38 13.46 -6.53
C LEU A 154 -5.85 12.28 -5.66
N ARG A 155 -6.97 12.43 -4.96
CA ARG A 155 -7.58 11.32 -4.20
C ARG A 155 -7.97 10.16 -5.11
N LEU A 156 -8.59 10.42 -6.26
CA LEU A 156 -8.92 9.39 -7.25
C LEU A 156 -7.66 8.65 -7.76
N GLU A 157 -6.55 9.35 -7.99
CA GLU A 157 -5.28 8.72 -8.34
C GLU A 157 -4.81 7.76 -7.25
N GLN A 158 -4.87 8.19 -5.98
CA GLN A 158 -4.46 7.39 -4.83
C GLN A 158 -5.35 6.14 -4.69
N GLU A 159 -6.67 6.29 -4.79
CA GLU A 159 -7.61 5.16 -4.79
C GLU A 159 -7.33 4.18 -5.93
N THR A 160 -7.07 4.70 -7.13
CA THR A 160 -6.79 3.86 -8.29
C THR A 160 -5.51 3.05 -8.09
N ARG A 161 -4.43 3.67 -7.59
CA ARG A 161 -3.18 2.97 -7.23
C ARG A 161 -3.42 1.91 -6.17
N LEU A 162 -4.23 2.22 -5.16
CA LEU A 162 -4.57 1.30 -4.08
C LEU A 162 -5.25 0.04 -4.60
N HIS A 163 -6.29 0.18 -5.43
CA HIS A 163 -6.99 -0.97 -5.99
C HIS A 163 -6.12 -1.79 -6.94
N LEU A 164 -5.26 -1.15 -7.74
CA LEU A 164 -4.29 -1.85 -8.57
C LEU A 164 -3.28 -2.63 -7.73
N SER A 165 -2.85 -2.11 -6.58
CA SER A 165 -1.96 -2.83 -5.66
C SER A 165 -2.64 -4.06 -5.04
N TYR A 166 -3.91 -3.94 -4.58
CA TYR A 166 -4.67 -5.11 -4.12
C TYR A 166 -4.83 -6.16 -5.21
N LEU A 167 -5.09 -5.73 -6.45
CA LEU A 167 -5.24 -6.63 -7.58
C LEU A 167 -3.91 -7.33 -7.92
N ALA A 168 -2.79 -6.62 -7.87
CA ALA A 168 -1.45 -7.18 -8.08
C ALA A 168 -1.10 -8.22 -7.01
N ASP A 169 -1.38 -7.95 -5.73
CA ASP A 169 -1.14 -8.92 -4.65
C ASP A 169 -2.02 -10.17 -4.76
N ALA A 170 -3.30 -9.99 -5.12
CA ALA A 170 -4.21 -11.10 -5.34
C ALA A 170 -3.73 -12.01 -6.49
N LEU A 171 -3.20 -11.42 -7.57
CA LEU A 171 -2.58 -12.17 -8.67
C LEU A 171 -1.29 -12.86 -8.25
N ALA A 172 -0.43 -12.18 -7.48
CA ALA A 172 0.86 -12.71 -7.05
C ALA A 172 0.71 -13.92 -6.10
N LEU A 173 -0.35 -13.93 -5.29
CA LEU A 173 -0.59 -14.95 -4.27
C LEU A 173 -1.65 -15.98 -4.69
N ASP A 174 -2.26 -15.82 -5.87
CA ASP A 174 -3.41 -16.62 -6.34
C ASP A 174 -4.57 -16.63 -5.30
N ARG A 175 -4.91 -15.44 -4.80
CA ARG A 175 -5.90 -15.23 -3.72
C ARG A 175 -7.05 -14.34 -4.17
N ALA A 176 -7.81 -14.84 -5.13
CA ALA A 176 -8.98 -14.15 -5.64
C ALA A 176 -10.06 -13.91 -4.56
N ASP A 177 -10.16 -14.79 -3.57
CA ASP A 177 -11.05 -14.67 -2.43
C ASP A 177 -10.74 -13.43 -1.56
N LEU A 178 -9.47 -13.10 -1.37
CA LEU A 178 -9.07 -11.90 -0.62
C LEU A 178 -9.36 -10.61 -1.37
N TRP A 179 -9.27 -10.64 -2.71
CA TRP A 179 -9.70 -9.54 -3.56
C TRP A 179 -11.21 -9.30 -3.45
N GLU A 180 -12.02 -10.35 -3.52
CA GLU A 180 -13.49 -10.24 -3.35
C GLU A 180 -13.86 -9.70 -1.97
N ALA A 181 -13.23 -10.22 -0.91
CA ALA A 181 -13.44 -9.74 0.45
C ALA A 181 -13.07 -8.26 0.61
N HIS A 182 -11.99 -7.82 -0.04
CA HIS A 182 -11.62 -6.40 -0.09
C HIS A 182 -12.71 -5.58 -0.78
N LEU A 183 -13.15 -5.96 -1.97
CA LEU A 183 -14.18 -5.23 -2.72
C LEU A 183 -15.48 -5.11 -1.92
N HIS A 184 -15.96 -6.21 -1.33
CA HIS A 184 -17.20 -6.21 -0.55
C HIS A 184 -17.12 -5.23 0.63
N TRP A 185 -16.01 -5.23 1.36
CA TRP A 185 -15.79 -4.26 2.44
C TRP A 185 -15.67 -2.83 1.92
N TYR A 186 -14.91 -2.63 0.83
CA TYR A 186 -14.56 -1.29 0.34
C TYR A 186 -15.76 -0.50 -0.18
N VAL A 187 -16.77 -1.20 -0.70
CA VAL A 187 -18.05 -0.60 -1.12
C VAL A 187 -18.67 0.23 0.00
N GLY A 188 -18.82 -0.36 1.20
CA GLY A 188 -19.40 0.35 2.34
C GLY A 188 -18.49 1.45 2.89
N PHE A 189 -17.19 1.35 2.63
CA PHE A 189 -16.20 2.35 3.02
C PHE A 189 -16.12 3.53 2.04
N TRP A 190 -16.42 3.33 0.75
CA TRP A 190 -16.26 4.32 -0.32
C TRP A 190 -16.83 5.71 -0.02
N PRO A 191 -18.03 5.88 0.58
CA PRO A 191 -18.55 7.20 0.91
C PRO A 191 -17.60 8.03 1.79
N ARG A 192 -16.77 7.38 2.63
CA ARG A 192 -15.78 8.05 3.49
C ARG A 192 -14.59 8.62 2.73
N ARG A 193 -14.42 8.30 1.44
CA ARG A 193 -13.38 8.89 0.58
C ARG A 193 -13.72 10.30 0.11
N GLY A 194 -14.99 10.71 0.20
CA GLY A 194 -15.40 12.07 -0.19
C GLY A 194 -15.23 12.33 -1.69
N LEU A 195 -15.42 11.31 -2.53
CA LEU A 195 -15.27 11.37 -3.99
C LEU A 195 -16.61 11.53 -4.73
N GLU A 196 -17.68 11.87 -4.03
CA GLU A 196 -18.99 12.12 -4.65
C GLU A 196 -18.90 13.16 -5.79
N PRO A 197 -19.64 12.98 -6.89
CA PRO A 197 -20.65 11.94 -7.13
C PRO A 197 -20.09 10.61 -7.66
N LEU A 198 -18.76 10.44 -7.73
CA LEU A 198 -18.16 9.19 -8.18
C LEU A 198 -18.52 8.06 -7.20
N THR A 199 -19.07 6.97 -7.73
CA THR A 199 -19.38 5.77 -6.94
C THR A 199 -18.25 4.74 -7.10
N PHE A 200 -18.16 3.79 -6.18
CA PHE A 200 -17.17 2.73 -6.30
C PHE A 200 -17.33 1.88 -7.58
N PRO A 201 -18.56 1.51 -8.01
CA PRO A 201 -18.76 0.89 -9.31
C PRO A 201 -18.25 1.71 -10.51
N HIS A 202 -18.32 3.06 -10.47
CA HIS A 202 -17.72 3.89 -11.52
C HIS A 202 -16.20 3.69 -11.60
N LEU A 203 -15.51 3.64 -10.46
CA LEU A 203 -14.07 3.38 -10.42
C LEU A 203 -13.74 1.97 -10.96
N LEU A 204 -14.47 0.95 -10.52
CA LEU A 204 -14.26 -0.43 -10.98
C LEU A 204 -14.53 -0.59 -12.48
N GLY A 205 -15.58 0.07 -13.00
CA GLY A 205 -15.88 0.12 -14.43
C GLY A 205 -14.76 0.80 -15.23
N ALA A 206 -14.23 1.91 -14.73
CA ALA A 206 -13.10 2.61 -15.35
C ALA A 206 -11.82 1.77 -15.34
N LEU A 207 -11.51 1.10 -14.22
CA LEU A 207 -10.39 0.16 -14.13
C LEU A 207 -10.53 -0.98 -15.13
N LYS A 208 -11.72 -1.59 -15.23
CA LYS A 208 -12.00 -2.68 -16.18
C LYS A 208 -11.84 -2.24 -17.63
N ALA A 209 -12.24 -1.01 -17.94
CA ALA A 209 -12.09 -0.43 -19.27
C ALA A 209 -10.64 -0.04 -19.61
N ALA A 210 -9.84 0.32 -18.60
CA ALA A 210 -8.43 0.67 -18.76
C ALA A 210 -7.54 -0.57 -18.93
N LEU A 211 -7.89 -1.70 -18.31
CA LEU A 211 -7.14 -2.95 -18.46
C LEU A 211 -7.33 -3.53 -19.87
N GLY A 212 -6.27 -3.52 -20.67
CA GLY A 212 -6.24 -4.12 -22.00
C GLY A 212 -6.10 -5.65 -22.01
N PRO A 213 -6.07 -6.29 -23.19
CA PRO A 213 -5.91 -7.74 -23.33
C PRO A 213 -4.60 -8.28 -22.73
N GLU A 214 -3.55 -7.46 -22.64
CA GLU A 214 -2.28 -7.77 -21.99
C GLU A 214 -2.38 -7.99 -20.47
N HIS A 215 -3.52 -7.63 -19.88
CA HIS A 215 -3.86 -7.81 -18.47
C HIS A 215 -5.07 -8.75 -18.27
N ALA A 216 -5.20 -9.79 -19.11
CA ALA A 216 -6.34 -10.72 -19.10
C ALA A 216 -6.63 -11.34 -17.72
N GLU A 217 -5.60 -11.72 -16.97
CA GLU A 217 -5.75 -12.30 -15.62
C GLU A 217 -6.31 -11.26 -14.64
N ALA A 218 -5.78 -10.04 -14.67
CA ALA A 218 -6.28 -8.92 -13.85
C ALA A 218 -7.73 -8.58 -14.19
N ARG A 219 -8.09 -8.56 -15.49
CA ARG A 219 -9.47 -8.36 -15.96
C ARG A 219 -10.41 -9.44 -15.47
N THR A 220 -9.97 -10.70 -15.51
CA THR A 220 -10.75 -11.85 -15.05
C THR A 220 -11.06 -11.73 -13.56
N LEU A 221 -10.04 -11.37 -12.77
CA LEU A 221 -10.19 -11.17 -11.34
C LEU A 221 -11.08 -9.95 -11.01
N LEU A 222 -10.89 -8.84 -11.72
CA LEU A 222 -11.75 -7.65 -11.58
C LEU A 222 -13.20 -7.91 -12.01
N ALA A 223 -13.44 -8.84 -12.95
CA ALA A 223 -14.79 -9.22 -13.37
C ALA A 223 -15.58 -9.97 -12.29
N ARG A 224 -14.92 -10.46 -11.23
CA ARG A 224 -15.56 -11.01 -10.03
C ARG A 224 -16.08 -9.92 -9.10
N ALA A 225 -15.81 -8.65 -9.42
CA ALA A 225 -16.39 -7.53 -8.70
C ALA A 225 -17.92 -7.49 -8.88
N PRO A 226 -18.65 -7.05 -7.85
CA PRO A 226 -20.07 -6.77 -7.95
C PRO A 226 -20.36 -5.75 -9.06
N VAL A 227 -21.42 -5.98 -9.82
CA VAL A 227 -21.81 -5.12 -10.95
C VAL A 227 -22.75 -4.00 -10.53
N SER A 228 -23.36 -4.08 -9.34
CA SER A 228 -24.20 -3.01 -8.78
C SER A 228 -24.15 -2.94 -7.25
N TRP A 229 -24.62 -1.83 -6.69
CA TRP A 229 -24.83 -1.66 -5.24
C TRP A 229 -25.85 -2.66 -4.67
N GLU A 230 -26.80 -3.15 -5.46
CA GLU A 230 -27.87 -4.05 -5.00
C GLU A 230 -27.36 -5.49 -4.76
N GLU A 231 -26.43 -5.95 -5.60
CA GLU A 231 -25.77 -7.25 -5.47
C GLU A 231 -24.87 -7.35 -4.23
N LEU A 232 -24.60 -6.21 -3.58
CA LEU A 232 -23.68 -6.10 -2.45
C LEU A 232 -24.37 -6.11 -1.09
N HIS A 233 -25.69 -5.91 -1.07
CA HIS A 233 -26.51 -5.92 0.15
C HIS A 233 -27.33 -7.21 0.31
N SER A 234 -27.14 -8.19 -0.59
CA SER A 234 -27.77 -9.51 -0.55
C SER A 234 -26.87 -10.52 0.17
#